data_AF-A0A6A6TL00-F1
#
_entry.id   AF-A0A6A6TL00-F1
#
_cell.length_a   1.000
_cell.length_b   1.000
_cell.length_c   1.000
_cell.angle_alpha   90.00
_cell.angle_beta   90.00
_cell.angle_gamma   90.00
#
_symmetry.space_group_name_H-M   'P 1'
#
loop_
_entity.id
_entity.type
_entity.pdbx_description
1 polymer ?
#
loop_
_entity_poly.entity_id
_entity_poly.type
_entity_poly.pdbx_seq_one_letter_code
_entity_poly.pdbx_strand_id
1 'polypeptide(L)'
;MTWCFPHLTQAQAYCLTTLYLRAEPGAQTATQPRTLYIALHRTAFAMSGLEKALFNLKFTAKSLNRQALKAGKDETTEKKKLEKAMKQGHHDIARIYAQNAIRKQKEKLELLLLASRVDAVAGRVQTAVTMRQVTGNMGNVVKAMDVALKGMNLERISAVMDTFETQFEDLDVATGYYENATSSATAVGTPQEDVDRLMSQAADNAGIMLQEDLQAATPVKTKVGPTEQEEEGLNERLRALRN
;
A
#
# COMPACT_ATOMS: atom_id res chain seq x y z
N MET A 1 -39.98 -30.20 5.15
CA MET A 1 -38.55 -29.81 5.11
C MET A 1 -38.45 -28.35 5.49
N THR A 2 -38.28 -28.11 6.78
CA THR A 2 -38.08 -26.81 7.42
C THR A 2 -36.67 -26.32 7.14
N TRP A 3 -36.53 -25.18 6.48
CA TRP A 3 -35.27 -24.44 6.42
C TRP A 3 -35.45 -23.10 7.16
N CYS A 4 -34.89 -23.05 8.36
CA CYS A 4 -34.66 -21.84 9.15
C CYS A 4 -33.67 -20.92 8.40
N PHE A 5 -34.06 -19.68 8.12
CA PHE A 5 -33.16 -18.59 7.74
C PHE A 5 -33.21 -17.54 8.86
N PRO A 6 -32.15 -17.35 9.68
CA PRO A 6 -32.27 -16.61 10.94
C PRO A 6 -31.87 -15.13 10.88
N HIS A 7 -31.86 -14.44 9.73
CA HIS A 7 -31.35 -13.06 9.70
C HIS A 7 -31.96 -12.04 8.73
N LEU A 8 -33.10 -12.30 8.09
CA LEU A 8 -33.79 -11.25 7.32
C LEU A 8 -35.03 -10.78 8.08
N THR A 9 -34.94 -9.60 8.71
CA THR A 9 -36.08 -8.97 9.37
C THR A 9 -37.14 -8.66 8.33
N GLN A 10 -38.37 -9.02 8.65
CA GLN A 10 -39.56 -8.99 7.79
C GLN A 10 -39.81 -7.63 7.13
N ALA A 11 -39.28 -6.54 7.71
CA ALA A 11 -39.37 -5.17 7.21
C ALA A 11 -38.59 -4.92 5.91
N GLN A 12 -37.45 -5.59 5.68
CA GLN A 12 -36.67 -5.39 4.43
C GLN A 12 -37.33 -6.06 3.22
N ALA A 13 -38.10 -7.13 3.44
CA ALA A 13 -38.80 -7.83 2.38
C ALA A 13 -39.96 -7.00 1.79
N TYR A 14 -40.68 -6.25 2.62
CA TYR A 14 -41.78 -5.41 2.16
C TYR A 14 -41.29 -4.20 1.34
N CYS A 15 -40.19 -3.56 1.73
CA CYS A 15 -39.70 -2.35 1.06
C CYS A 15 -39.27 -2.60 -0.41
N LEU A 16 -38.63 -3.75 -0.68
CA LEU A 16 -38.25 -4.16 -2.04
C LEU A 16 -39.45 -4.53 -2.92
N THR A 17 -40.53 -5.03 -2.31
CA THR A 17 -41.74 -5.40 -3.05
C THR A 17 -42.52 -4.15 -3.48
N THR A 18 -42.59 -3.12 -2.65
CA THR A 18 -43.29 -1.87 -2.99
C THR A 18 -42.55 -1.01 -4.03
N LEU A 19 -41.21 -1.05 -4.04
CA LEU A 19 -40.40 -0.34 -5.03
C LEU A 19 -40.51 -0.94 -6.44
N TYR A 20 -40.73 -2.25 -6.54
CA TYR A 20 -40.84 -2.94 -7.83
C TYR A 20 -42.22 -2.74 -8.51
N LEU A 21 -43.30 -2.54 -7.73
CA LEU A 21 -44.65 -2.32 -8.28
C LEU A 21 -44.88 -0.92 -8.88
N ARG A 22 -43.94 0.03 -8.73
CA ARG A 22 -44.12 1.41 -9.22
C ARG A 22 -43.44 1.69 -10.57
N ALA A 23 -42.74 0.72 -11.16
CA ALA A 23 -41.84 0.96 -12.29
C ALA A 23 -42.34 0.54 -13.68
N GLU A 24 -43.41 -0.24 -13.86
CA GLU A 24 -43.87 -0.62 -15.21
C GLU A 24 -45.41 -0.68 -15.35
N PRO A 25 -46.04 0.12 -16.23
CA PRO A 25 -47.41 -0.09 -16.64
C PRO A 25 -47.43 -0.93 -17.91
N GLY A 26 -47.58 -2.26 -17.78
CA GLY A 26 -47.92 -3.12 -18.91
C GLY A 26 -47.13 -4.42 -19.00
N ALA A 27 -47.35 -5.35 -18.08
CA ALA A 27 -47.05 -6.76 -18.32
C ALA A 27 -48.12 -7.63 -17.64
N GLN A 28 -49.04 -8.13 -18.46
CA GLN A 28 -50.08 -9.06 -18.05
C GLN A 28 -49.48 -10.41 -17.67
N THR A 29 -49.87 -10.88 -16.48
CA THR A 29 -50.13 -12.29 -16.12
C THR A 29 -49.20 -13.36 -16.72
N ALA A 30 -48.14 -13.69 -16.00
CA ALA A 30 -47.55 -15.02 -16.07
C ALA A 30 -47.24 -15.50 -14.64
N THR A 31 -48.12 -16.36 -14.14
CA THR A 31 -47.88 -17.27 -13.03
C THR A 31 -46.53 -17.95 -13.21
N GLN A 32 -45.63 -17.91 -12.21
CA GLN A 32 -44.71 -18.98 -11.77
C GLN A 32 -43.73 -18.44 -10.70
N PRO A 33 -43.77 -18.93 -9.44
CA PRO A 33 -42.83 -18.51 -8.37
C PRO A 33 -41.42 -19.13 -8.50
N ARG A 34 -41.08 -19.73 -9.65
CA ARG A 34 -39.79 -20.39 -9.89
C ARG A 34 -38.76 -19.50 -10.59
N THR A 35 -39.19 -18.49 -11.33
CA THR A 35 -38.27 -17.56 -12.02
C THR A 35 -37.67 -16.51 -11.10
N LEU A 36 -38.32 -16.21 -9.95
CA LEU A 36 -37.81 -15.23 -8.99
C LEU A 36 -36.62 -15.76 -8.16
N TYR A 37 -36.53 -17.08 -7.93
CA TYR A 37 -35.44 -17.67 -7.12
C TYR A 37 -34.09 -17.71 -7.87
N ILE A 38 -34.14 -17.71 -9.21
CA ILE A 38 -32.95 -17.65 -10.07
C ILE A 38 -32.44 -16.21 -10.19
N ALA A 39 -33.34 -15.21 -10.08
CA ALA A 39 -32.97 -13.80 -10.09
C ALA A 39 -32.32 -13.34 -8.77
N LEU A 40 -32.72 -13.89 -7.61
CA LEU A 40 -32.17 -13.47 -6.30
C LEU A 40 -30.81 -14.10 -5.94
N HIS A 41 -30.35 -15.13 -6.67
CA HIS A 41 -29.00 -15.69 -6.52
C HIS A 41 -27.99 -15.11 -7.51
N ARG A 42 -28.41 -14.20 -8.41
CA ARG A 42 -27.57 -13.66 -9.48
C ARG A 42 -26.80 -12.38 -9.09
N THR A 43 -26.89 -11.98 -7.83
CA THR A 43 -26.08 -10.90 -7.24
C THR A 43 -25.23 -11.38 -6.06
N ALA A 44 -24.91 -12.69 -6.03
CA ALA A 44 -23.72 -13.13 -5.32
C ALA A 44 -22.51 -12.59 -6.08
N PHE A 45 -22.01 -11.44 -5.63
CA PHE A 45 -20.74 -10.84 -6.02
C PHE A 45 -19.67 -11.93 -6.07
N ALA A 46 -19.45 -12.47 -7.27
CA ALA A 46 -18.52 -13.56 -7.51
C ALA A 46 -17.11 -12.96 -7.51
N MET A 47 -16.59 -12.68 -6.32
CA MET A 47 -15.16 -12.45 -6.10
C MET A 47 -14.42 -13.57 -6.81
N SER A 48 -13.51 -13.22 -7.70
CA SER A 48 -12.67 -14.20 -8.39
C SER A 48 -11.99 -15.09 -7.33
N GLY A 49 -11.74 -16.36 -7.67
CA GLY A 49 -11.14 -17.30 -6.71
C GLY A 49 -9.84 -16.78 -6.07
N LEU A 50 -9.11 -15.94 -6.80
CA LEU A 50 -7.87 -15.32 -6.37
C LEU A 50 -8.11 -14.14 -5.39
N GLU A 51 -9.15 -13.33 -5.59
CA GLU A 51 -9.57 -12.30 -4.63
C GLU A 51 -10.09 -12.92 -3.32
N LYS A 52 -10.83 -14.04 -3.40
CA LYS A 52 -11.27 -14.79 -2.22
C LYS A 52 -10.08 -15.36 -1.44
N ALA A 53 -9.10 -15.92 -2.15
CA ALA A 53 -7.86 -16.39 -1.53
C ALA A 53 -7.09 -15.24 -0.86
N LEU A 54 -7.00 -14.09 -1.51
CA LEU A 54 -6.37 -12.90 -0.95
C LEU A 54 -7.06 -12.42 0.34
N PHE A 55 -8.39 -12.38 0.35
CA PHE A 55 -9.15 -12.02 1.55
C PHE A 55 -8.85 -12.99 2.70
N ASN A 56 -8.87 -14.30 2.42
CA ASN A 56 -8.54 -15.33 3.41
C ASN A 56 -7.11 -15.18 3.94
N LEU A 57 -6.13 -14.90 3.09
CA LEU A 57 -4.74 -14.71 3.51
C LEU A 57 -4.58 -13.49 4.42
N LYS A 58 -5.17 -12.34 4.05
CA LYS A 58 -5.15 -11.12 4.88
C LYS A 58 -5.88 -11.34 6.21
N PHE A 59 -7.00 -12.04 6.20
CA PHE A 59 -7.73 -12.39 7.42
C PHE A 59 -6.90 -13.31 8.33
N THR A 60 -6.29 -14.34 7.78
CA THR A 60 -5.42 -15.26 8.51
C THR A 60 -4.21 -14.55 9.10
N ALA A 61 -3.52 -13.67 8.35
CA ALA A 61 -2.42 -12.86 8.87
C ALA A 61 -2.86 -12.01 10.08
N LYS A 62 -4.04 -11.37 10.00
CA LYS A 62 -4.60 -10.58 11.10
C LYS A 62 -5.02 -11.46 12.30
N SER A 63 -5.55 -12.65 12.05
CA SER A 63 -5.91 -13.62 13.08
C SER A 63 -4.66 -14.11 13.83
N LEU A 64 -3.59 -14.47 13.11
CA LEU A 64 -2.31 -14.88 13.67
C LEU A 64 -1.67 -13.76 14.51
N ASN A 65 -1.71 -12.51 14.05
CA ASN A 65 -1.26 -11.36 14.84
C ASN A 65 -2.04 -11.19 16.15
N ARG A 66 -3.37 -11.38 16.15
CA ARG A 66 -4.16 -11.35 17.39
C ARG A 66 -3.79 -12.50 18.32
N GLN A 67 -3.55 -13.70 17.79
CA GLN A 67 -3.13 -14.85 18.58
C GLN A 67 -1.74 -14.62 19.19
N ALA A 68 -0.81 -14.03 18.44
CA ALA A 68 0.50 -13.64 18.96
C ALA A 68 0.40 -12.62 20.11
N LEU A 69 -0.48 -11.61 19.98
CA LEU A 69 -0.74 -10.65 21.05
C LEU A 69 -1.35 -11.32 22.29
N LYS A 70 -2.24 -12.30 22.10
CA LYS A 70 -2.80 -13.09 23.21
C LYS A 70 -1.71 -13.91 23.91
N ALA A 71 -0.88 -14.62 23.15
CA ALA A 71 0.25 -15.38 23.68
C ALA A 71 1.23 -14.47 24.45
N GLY A 72 1.46 -13.23 23.98
CA GLY A 72 2.25 -12.23 24.70
C GLY A 72 1.60 -11.76 26.02
N LYS A 73 0.27 -11.64 26.08
CA LYS A 73 -0.42 -11.36 27.35
C LYS A 73 -0.27 -12.54 28.31
N ASP A 74 -0.49 -13.77 27.84
CA ASP A 74 -0.34 -14.98 28.66
C ASP A 74 1.11 -15.09 29.20
N GLU A 75 2.12 -14.81 28.39
CA GLU A 75 3.53 -14.72 28.81
C GLU A 75 3.72 -13.76 29.99
N THR A 76 3.16 -12.54 29.91
CA THR A 76 3.27 -11.57 31.01
C THR A 76 2.56 -12.03 32.28
N THR A 77 1.46 -12.78 32.16
CA THR A 77 0.77 -13.33 33.33
C THR A 77 1.59 -14.42 34.01
N GLU A 78 2.25 -15.29 33.24
CA GLU A 78 3.14 -16.33 33.77
C GLU A 78 4.39 -15.72 34.43
N LYS A 79 4.95 -14.64 33.87
CA LYS A 79 6.03 -13.87 34.51
C LYS A 79 5.60 -13.28 35.86
N LYS A 80 4.39 -12.73 35.96
CA LYS A 80 3.85 -12.24 37.25
C LYS A 80 3.65 -13.37 38.27
N LYS A 81 3.24 -14.56 37.82
CA LYS A 81 3.12 -15.74 38.71
C LYS A 81 4.49 -16.23 39.18
N LEU A 82 5.49 -16.22 38.28
CA LEU A 82 6.88 -16.51 38.61
C LEU A 82 7.40 -15.57 39.70
N GLU A 83 7.23 -14.26 39.56
CA GLU A 83 7.65 -13.28 40.57
C GLU A 83 7.00 -13.54 41.94
N LYS A 84 5.71 -13.90 41.96
CA LYS A 84 5.00 -14.25 43.20
C LYS A 84 5.55 -15.52 43.83
N ALA A 85 5.75 -16.58 43.05
CA ALA A 85 6.29 -17.85 43.53
C ALA A 85 7.73 -17.70 44.07
N MET A 86 8.54 -16.85 43.43
CA MET A 86 9.89 -16.52 43.89
C MET A 86 9.88 -15.80 45.24
N LYS A 87 8.96 -14.84 45.44
CA LYS A 87 8.79 -14.13 46.73
C LYS A 87 8.36 -15.06 47.87
N GLN A 88 7.63 -16.13 47.55
CA GLN A 88 7.18 -17.14 48.50
C GLN A 88 8.23 -18.22 48.79
N GLY A 89 9.38 -18.23 48.09
CA GLY A 89 10.44 -19.23 48.28
C GLY A 89 10.15 -20.60 47.67
N HIS A 90 9.09 -20.74 46.85
CA HIS A 90 8.74 -22.01 46.21
C HIS A 90 9.48 -22.19 44.88
N HIS A 91 10.76 -22.57 44.95
CA HIS A 91 11.65 -22.68 43.79
C HIS A 91 11.19 -23.67 42.72
N ASP A 92 10.57 -24.80 43.09
CA ASP A 92 10.10 -25.80 42.13
C ASP A 92 8.89 -25.30 41.32
N ILE A 93 7.98 -24.57 41.97
CA ILE A 93 6.82 -23.94 41.32
C ILE A 93 7.27 -22.79 40.41
N ALA A 94 8.25 -22.00 40.88
CA ALA A 94 8.86 -20.94 40.07
C ALA A 94 9.48 -21.49 38.78
N ARG A 95 10.19 -22.63 38.84
CA ARG A 95 10.78 -23.27 37.64
C ARG A 95 9.73 -23.62 36.59
N ILE A 96 8.56 -24.12 37.02
CA ILE A 96 7.45 -24.46 36.11
C ILE A 96 6.89 -23.20 35.43
N TYR A 97 6.66 -22.12 36.18
CA TYR A 97 6.18 -20.85 35.61
C TYR A 97 7.20 -20.21 34.65
N ALA A 98 8.49 -20.31 34.95
CA ALA A 98 9.55 -19.85 34.05
C ALA A 98 9.55 -20.61 32.71
N GLN A 99 9.45 -21.95 32.76
CA GLN A 99 9.36 -22.77 31.54
C GLN A 99 8.13 -22.42 30.71
N ASN A 100 6.98 -22.22 31.36
CA ASN A 100 5.75 -21.81 30.68
C ASN A 100 5.87 -20.42 30.03
N ALA A 101 6.49 -19.46 30.71
CA ALA A 101 6.74 -18.13 30.15
C ALA A 101 7.64 -18.20 28.90
N ILE A 102 8.74 -18.96 28.96
CA ILE A 102 9.64 -19.15 27.81
C ILE A 102 8.91 -19.82 26.64
N ARG A 103 8.11 -20.85 26.92
CA ARG A 103 7.29 -21.53 25.90
C ARG A 103 6.33 -20.55 25.21
N LYS A 104 5.64 -19.70 25.99
CA LYS A 104 4.72 -18.69 25.44
C LYS A 104 5.44 -17.58 24.65
N GLN A 105 6.64 -17.20 25.08
CA GLN A 105 7.49 -16.27 24.32
C GLN A 105 7.89 -16.86 22.96
N LYS A 106 8.28 -18.14 22.91
CA LYS A 106 8.61 -18.83 21.65
C LYS A 106 7.39 -18.97 20.73
N GLU A 107 6.25 -19.38 21.28
CA GLU A 107 4.97 -19.46 20.56
C GLU A 107 4.59 -18.11 19.92
N LYS A 108 4.73 -17.01 20.68
CA LYS A 108 4.52 -15.64 20.15
C LYS A 108 5.43 -15.33 18.96
N LEU A 109 6.73 -15.63 19.06
CA LEU A 109 7.69 -15.36 17.99
C LEU A 109 7.38 -16.16 16.72
N GLU A 110 7.05 -17.44 16.88
CA GLU A 110 6.67 -18.31 15.76
C GLU A 110 5.38 -17.83 15.07
N LEU A 111 4.37 -17.41 15.84
CA LEU A 111 3.13 -16.84 15.30
C LEU A 111 3.36 -15.52 14.55
N LEU A 112 4.21 -14.63 15.06
CA LEU A 112 4.58 -13.37 14.38
C LEU A 112 5.33 -13.65 13.08
N LEU A 113 6.27 -14.61 13.10
CA LEU A 113 7.00 -15.02 11.91
C LEU A 113 6.06 -15.58 10.84
N LEU A 114 5.13 -16.46 11.25
CA LEU A 114 4.13 -17.00 10.34
C LEU A 114 3.21 -15.90 9.78
N ALA A 115 2.75 -14.98 10.63
CA ALA A 115 1.92 -13.85 10.21
C ALA A 115 2.64 -12.98 9.18
N SER A 116 3.92 -12.64 9.41
CA SER A 116 4.75 -11.88 8.48
C SER A 116 4.93 -12.59 7.14
N ARG A 117 5.17 -13.91 7.15
CA ARG A 117 5.28 -14.72 5.93
C ARG A 117 3.97 -14.74 5.14
N VAL A 118 2.84 -14.92 5.82
CA VAL A 118 1.51 -14.92 5.18
C VAL A 118 1.19 -13.54 4.59
N ASP A 119 1.54 -12.46 5.29
CA ASP A 119 1.32 -11.10 4.81
C ASP A 119 2.18 -10.77 3.57
N ALA A 120 3.44 -11.21 3.55
CA ALA A 120 4.30 -11.09 2.37
C ALA A 120 3.72 -11.84 1.15
N VAL A 121 3.17 -13.04 1.34
CA VAL A 121 2.48 -13.79 0.28
C VAL A 121 1.20 -13.05 -0.15
N ALA A 122 0.42 -12.53 0.80
CA ALA A 122 -0.78 -11.77 0.50
C ALA A 122 -0.48 -10.50 -0.33
N GLY A 123 0.64 -9.82 -0.05
CA GLY A 123 1.12 -8.68 -0.84
C GLY A 123 1.42 -9.05 -2.29
N ARG A 124 2.12 -10.16 -2.53
CA ARG A 124 2.38 -10.65 -3.89
C ARG A 124 1.09 -11.04 -4.64
N VAL A 125 0.17 -11.71 -3.95
CA VAL A 125 -1.15 -12.05 -4.51
C VAL A 125 -1.94 -10.77 -4.82
N GLN A 126 -1.86 -9.73 -3.98
CA GLN A 126 -2.52 -8.45 -4.23
C GLN A 126 -2.00 -7.81 -5.52
N THR A 127 -0.68 -7.76 -5.70
CA THR A 127 -0.09 -7.25 -6.94
C THR A 127 -0.57 -8.05 -8.15
N ALA A 128 -0.67 -9.38 -8.03
CA ALA A 128 -1.18 -10.22 -9.11
C ALA A 128 -2.68 -9.98 -9.42
N VAL A 129 -3.53 -9.76 -8.40
CA VAL A 129 -4.94 -9.35 -8.61
C VAL A 129 -5.00 -8.03 -9.37
N THR A 130 -4.28 -7.02 -8.88
CA THR A 130 -4.29 -5.68 -9.47
C THR A 130 -3.78 -5.71 -10.90
N MET A 131 -2.67 -6.42 -11.16
CA MET A 131 -2.15 -6.58 -12.52
C MET A 131 -3.15 -7.28 -13.43
N ARG A 132 -3.83 -8.33 -12.96
CA ARG A 132 -4.87 -9.00 -13.75
C ARG A 132 -6.02 -8.05 -14.09
N GLN A 133 -6.45 -7.21 -13.14
CA GLN A 133 -7.48 -6.21 -13.38
C GLN A 133 -7.03 -5.17 -14.41
N VAL A 134 -5.78 -4.68 -14.30
CA VAL A 134 -5.17 -3.76 -15.26
C VAL A 134 -5.07 -4.40 -16.65
N THR A 135 -4.60 -5.64 -16.77
CA THR A 135 -4.54 -6.37 -18.05
C THR A 135 -5.93 -6.57 -18.64
N GLY A 136 -6.94 -6.86 -17.81
CA GLY A 136 -8.33 -6.96 -18.25
C GLY A 136 -8.86 -5.63 -18.82
N ASN A 137 -8.60 -4.53 -18.11
CA ASN A 137 -8.96 -3.18 -18.57
C ASN A 137 -8.21 -2.80 -19.85
N MET A 138 -6.90 -3.05 -19.90
CA MET A 138 -6.07 -2.77 -21.08
C MET A 138 -6.53 -3.60 -22.29
N GLY A 139 -6.90 -4.87 -22.09
CA GLY A 139 -7.48 -5.69 -23.14
C GLY A 139 -8.81 -5.13 -23.66
N ASN A 140 -9.64 -4.55 -22.79
CA ASN A 140 -10.87 -3.88 -23.21
C ASN A 140 -10.58 -2.57 -23.97
N VAL A 141 -9.61 -1.77 -23.51
CA VAL A 141 -9.19 -0.54 -24.20
C VAL A 141 -8.60 -0.86 -25.58
N VAL A 142 -7.72 -1.86 -25.69
CA VAL A 142 -7.14 -2.29 -26.97
C VAL A 142 -8.21 -2.78 -27.94
N LYS A 143 -9.22 -3.52 -27.45
CA LYS A 143 -10.39 -3.91 -28.29
C LYS A 143 -11.20 -2.69 -28.74
N ALA A 144 -11.46 -1.74 -27.84
CA ALA A 144 -12.17 -0.52 -28.19
C ALA A 144 -11.38 0.31 -29.22
N MET A 145 -10.05 0.35 -29.08
CA MET A 145 -9.16 1.03 -30.02
C MET A 145 -9.10 0.33 -31.38
N ASP A 146 -9.06 -1.01 -31.43
CA ASP A 146 -9.13 -1.79 -32.69
C ASP A 146 -10.44 -1.51 -33.46
N VAL A 147 -11.56 -1.38 -32.75
CA VAL A 147 -12.85 -1.00 -33.35
C VAL A 147 -12.84 0.45 -33.83
N ALA A 148 -12.26 1.39 -33.05
CA ALA A 148 -12.13 2.79 -33.44
C ALA A 148 -11.20 2.98 -34.66
N LEU A 149 -10.08 2.23 -34.71
CA LEU A 149 -9.12 2.27 -35.81
C LEU A 149 -9.70 1.70 -37.11
N LYS A 150 -10.57 0.70 -37.04
CA LYS A 150 -11.33 0.20 -38.22
C LYS A 150 -12.27 1.24 -38.82
N GLY A 151 -12.66 2.28 -38.06
CA GLY A 151 -13.46 3.41 -38.52
C GLY A 151 -12.66 4.68 -38.83
N MET A 152 -11.35 4.71 -38.56
CA MET A 152 -10.50 5.89 -38.78
C MET A 152 -9.91 5.88 -40.20
N ASN A 153 -10.31 6.88 -40.98
CA ASN A 153 -9.78 7.13 -42.33
C ASN A 153 -8.40 7.81 -42.21
N LEU A 154 -7.40 7.34 -42.95
CA LEU A 154 -6.00 7.79 -42.87
C LEU A 154 -5.85 9.32 -43.04
N GLU A 155 -6.73 9.98 -43.80
CA GLU A 155 -6.74 11.44 -43.99
C GLU A 155 -7.09 12.25 -42.72
N ARG A 156 -7.91 11.70 -41.81
CA ARG A 156 -8.18 12.38 -40.53
C ARG A 156 -7.03 12.21 -39.52
N ILE A 157 -6.22 11.17 -39.67
CA ILE A 157 -5.06 10.93 -38.81
C ILE A 157 -3.97 11.96 -39.08
N SER A 158 -3.73 12.33 -40.35
CA SER A 158 -2.76 13.40 -40.66
C SER A 158 -3.19 14.74 -40.07
N ALA A 159 -4.47 15.10 -40.19
CA ALA A 159 -5.00 16.35 -39.63
C ALA A 159 -4.93 16.39 -38.08
N VAL A 160 -5.14 15.25 -37.41
CA VAL A 160 -5.02 15.17 -35.94
C VAL A 160 -3.56 15.20 -35.49
N MET A 161 -2.61 14.65 -36.25
CA MET A 161 -1.18 14.75 -35.93
C MET A 161 -0.67 16.18 -36.08
N ASP A 162 -1.06 16.90 -37.13
CA ASP A 162 -0.75 18.33 -37.28
C ASP A 162 -1.31 19.15 -36.10
N THR A 163 -2.55 18.83 -35.67
CA THR A 163 -3.19 19.49 -34.51
C THR A 163 -2.54 19.10 -33.16
N PHE A 164 -2.01 17.87 -33.05
CA PHE A 164 -1.31 17.39 -31.87
C PHE A 164 0.06 18.06 -31.73
N GLU A 165 0.79 18.25 -32.84
CA GLU A 165 2.08 18.94 -32.84
C GLU A 165 1.93 20.40 -32.41
N THR A 166 0.90 21.11 -32.91
CA THR A 166 0.59 22.47 -32.45
C THR A 166 0.21 22.51 -30.96
N GLN A 167 -0.61 21.56 -30.47
CA GLN A 167 -0.98 21.53 -29.05
C GLN A 167 0.16 21.08 -28.12
N PHE A 168 1.12 20.29 -28.62
CA PHE A 168 2.28 19.88 -27.85
C PHE A 168 3.30 21.03 -27.74
N GLU A 169 3.51 21.79 -28.82
CA GLU A 169 4.29 23.03 -28.77
C GLU A 169 3.68 24.05 -27.79
N ASP A 170 2.36 24.23 -27.81
CA ASP A 170 1.67 25.12 -26.86
C ASP A 170 1.80 24.64 -25.40
N LEU A 171 1.78 23.33 -25.16
CA LEU A 171 1.93 22.75 -23.83
C LEU A 171 3.37 22.87 -23.33
N ASP A 172 4.37 22.67 -24.17
CA ASP A 172 5.78 22.88 -23.84
C ASP A 172 6.08 24.35 -23.56
N VAL A 173 5.51 25.27 -24.36
CA VAL A 173 5.62 26.71 -24.11
C VAL A 173 4.92 27.09 -22.80
N ALA A 174 3.69 26.62 -22.56
CA ALA A 174 2.95 26.88 -21.32
C ALA A 174 3.64 26.28 -20.09
N THR A 175 4.25 25.10 -20.22
CA THR A 175 5.02 24.46 -19.14
C THR A 175 6.32 25.22 -18.88
N GLY A 176 7.03 25.68 -19.91
CA GLY A 176 8.19 26.56 -19.75
C GLY A 176 7.86 27.89 -19.07
N TYR A 177 6.70 28.49 -19.40
CA TYR A 177 6.19 29.67 -18.69
C TYR A 177 5.79 29.34 -17.24
N TYR A 178 5.15 28.19 -17.02
CA TYR A 178 4.74 27.75 -15.69
C TYR A 178 5.93 27.41 -14.80
N GLU A 179 6.97 26.75 -15.32
CA GLU A 179 8.19 26.40 -14.60
C GLU A 179 8.99 27.64 -14.23
N ASN A 180 9.10 28.63 -15.12
CA ASN A 180 9.74 29.91 -14.80
C ASN A 180 8.95 30.74 -13.77
N ALA A 181 7.62 30.82 -13.91
CA ALA A 181 6.76 31.55 -12.97
C ALA A 181 6.67 30.85 -11.60
N THR A 182 6.63 29.51 -11.61
CA THR A 182 6.56 28.69 -10.41
C THR A 182 7.91 28.61 -9.71
N SER A 183 9.04 28.46 -10.41
CA SER A 183 10.38 28.51 -9.80
C SER A 183 10.59 29.84 -9.03
N SER A 184 10.16 30.96 -9.63
CA SER A 184 10.19 32.27 -8.97
C SER A 184 9.24 32.38 -7.76
N ALA A 185 8.05 31.76 -7.81
CA ALA A 185 7.08 31.77 -6.72
C ALA A 185 7.40 30.78 -5.58
N THR A 186 8.02 29.64 -5.91
CA THR A 186 8.33 28.55 -4.96
C THR A 186 9.60 28.86 -4.16
N ALA A 187 10.52 29.65 -4.72
CA ALA A 187 11.69 30.18 -3.99
C ALA A 187 11.32 31.01 -2.74
N VAL A 188 10.10 31.57 -2.68
CA VAL A 188 9.58 32.32 -1.52
C VAL A 188 8.85 31.40 -0.53
N GLY A 189 8.29 30.27 -0.98
CA GLY A 189 7.46 29.37 -0.17
C GLY A 189 8.19 28.16 0.43
N THR A 190 9.28 27.71 -0.19
CA THR A 190 10.13 26.61 0.29
C THR A 190 11.59 27.06 0.29
N PRO A 191 12.15 27.46 1.44
CA PRO A 191 13.57 27.83 1.53
C PRO A 191 14.44 26.63 1.11
N GLN A 192 15.39 26.86 0.20
CA GLN A 192 16.29 25.81 -0.28
C GLN A 192 17.04 25.10 0.86
N GLU A 193 17.35 25.85 1.93
CA GLU A 193 18.01 25.35 3.15
C GLU A 193 17.22 24.25 3.87
N ASP A 194 15.88 24.32 3.87
CA ASP A 194 15.04 23.30 4.50
C ASP A 194 15.00 21.99 3.70
N VAL A 195 15.07 22.10 2.37
CA VAL A 195 15.15 20.95 1.46
C VAL A 195 16.51 20.28 1.57
N ASP A 196 17.59 21.05 1.61
CA ASP A 196 18.96 20.54 1.76
C ASP A 196 19.15 19.85 3.12
N ARG A 197 18.58 20.40 4.20
CA ARG A 197 18.57 19.76 5.52
C ARG A 197 17.80 18.43 5.52
N LEU A 198 16.66 18.36 4.83
CA LEU A 198 15.87 17.13 4.73
C LEU A 198 16.59 16.07 3.88
N MET A 199 17.26 16.49 2.81
CA MET A 199 18.08 15.61 1.96
C MET A 199 19.29 15.06 2.71
N SER A 200 19.96 15.88 3.52
CA SER A 200 21.04 15.44 4.41
C SER A 200 20.53 14.42 5.44
N GLN A 201 19.40 14.68 6.09
CA GLN A 201 18.78 13.71 7.02
C GLN A 201 18.33 12.41 6.33
N ALA A 202 17.85 12.49 5.09
CA ALA A 202 17.48 11.31 4.31
C ALA A 202 18.71 10.51 3.87
N ALA A 203 19.81 11.17 3.50
CA ALA A 203 21.09 10.55 3.15
C ALA A 203 21.74 9.86 4.36
N ASP A 204 21.67 10.47 5.54
CA ASP A 204 22.13 9.88 6.80
C ASP A 204 21.30 8.63 7.16
N ASN A 205 19.97 8.70 7.03
CA ASN A 205 19.08 7.57 7.28
C ASN A 205 19.21 6.45 6.23
N ALA A 206 19.57 6.79 5.00
CA ALA A 206 19.86 5.84 3.92
C ALA A 206 21.29 5.28 3.98
N GLY A 207 22.15 5.78 4.89
CA GLY A 207 23.52 5.31 5.09
C GLY A 207 24.48 5.60 3.93
N ILE A 208 24.12 6.53 3.04
CA ILE A 208 24.90 6.83 1.82
C ILE A 208 26.21 7.55 2.20
N MET A 209 26.19 8.38 3.25
CA MET A 209 27.39 9.09 3.74
C MET A 209 28.42 8.16 4.41
N LEU A 210 27.99 7.09 5.09
CA LEU A 210 28.92 6.17 5.75
C LEU A 210 29.66 5.27 4.74
N GLN A 211 29.04 4.99 3.59
CA GLN A 211 29.65 4.17 2.53
C GLN A 211 30.69 4.97 1.73
N GLU A 212 30.44 6.26 1.45
CA GLU A 212 31.42 7.15 0.82
C GLU A 212 32.59 7.46 1.75
N ASP A 213 32.35 7.73 3.04
CA ASP A 213 33.43 7.94 4.02
C ASP A 213 34.23 6.66 4.32
N LEU A 214 33.60 5.46 4.36
CA LEU A 214 34.36 4.21 4.51
C LEU A 214 35.09 3.77 3.23
N GLN A 215 34.60 4.11 2.04
CA GLN A 215 35.33 3.86 0.79
C GLN A 215 36.48 4.86 0.60
N ALA A 216 36.38 6.07 1.14
CA ALA A 216 37.47 7.04 1.19
C ALA A 216 38.48 6.77 2.32
N ALA A 217 38.05 6.14 3.43
CA ALA A 217 38.91 5.86 4.59
C ALA A 217 39.59 4.47 4.52
N THR A 218 40.55 4.31 3.63
CA THR A 218 41.65 3.36 3.88
C THR A 218 42.50 3.86 5.07
N PRO A 219 42.87 3.01 6.06
CA PRO A 219 43.50 3.49 7.27
C PRO A 219 44.99 3.78 7.03
N VAL A 220 45.34 5.05 6.79
CA VAL A 220 46.73 5.52 6.84
C VAL A 220 46.88 6.56 7.94
N LYS A 221 47.63 6.14 8.97
CA LYS A 221 48.35 6.88 10.01
C LYS A 221 48.26 8.42 9.96
N THR A 222 47.57 8.96 10.96
CA THR A 222 47.98 10.08 11.84
C THR A 222 48.67 11.29 11.18
N LYS A 223 47.94 12.40 11.04
CA LYS A 223 48.40 13.76 11.40
C LYS A 223 47.21 14.71 11.59
N VAL A 224 47.34 15.57 12.57
CA VAL A 224 46.35 16.48 13.16
C VAL A 224 46.33 17.81 12.40
N GLY A 225 45.13 18.35 12.11
CA GLY A 225 44.87 19.78 11.83
C GLY A 225 44.43 20.12 10.39
N PRO A 226 43.37 20.95 10.17
CA PRO A 226 43.01 21.44 8.86
C PRO A 226 44.03 22.50 8.40
N THR A 227 44.51 22.36 7.17
CA THR A 227 45.43 23.30 6.53
C THR A 227 44.68 24.52 6.00
N GLU A 228 45.03 25.71 6.51
CA GLU A 228 44.56 27.05 6.10
C GLU A 228 44.67 27.32 4.58
N GLN A 229 45.39 26.48 3.84
CA GLN A 229 45.64 26.60 2.41
C GLN A 229 44.42 26.25 1.53
N GLU A 230 43.47 25.45 2.01
CA GLU A 230 42.26 25.11 1.23
C GLU A 230 41.19 26.21 1.31
N GLU A 231 41.13 26.94 2.43
CA GLU A 231 40.18 28.05 2.61
C GLU A 231 40.59 29.32 1.84
N GLU A 232 41.89 29.59 1.67
CA GLU A 232 42.37 30.72 0.86
C GLU A 232 42.07 30.53 -0.64
N GLY A 233 42.24 29.33 -1.18
CA GLY A 233 41.99 29.04 -2.61
C GLY A 233 40.51 29.13 -3.01
N LEU A 234 39.60 28.81 -2.09
CA LEU A 234 38.16 28.95 -2.30
C LEU A 234 37.71 30.42 -2.24
N ASN A 235 38.25 31.19 -1.29
CA ASN A 235 37.98 32.63 -1.17
C ASN A 235 38.50 33.44 -2.38
N GLU A 236 39.64 33.06 -2.93
CA GLU A 236 40.20 33.65 -4.16
C GLU A 236 39.28 33.40 -5.37
N ARG A 237 38.78 32.15 -5.52
CA ARG A 237 37.85 31.76 -6.59
C ARG A 237 36.48 32.46 -6.48
N LEU A 238 35.99 32.65 -5.25
CA LEU A 238 34.75 33.39 -4.99
C LEU A 238 34.88 34.89 -5.28
N ARG A 239 36.07 35.48 -5.07
CA ARG A 239 36.34 36.87 -5.46
C ARG A 239 36.41 37.05 -6.97
N ALA A 240 36.97 36.08 -7.70
CA ALA A 240 37.08 36.14 -9.16
C ALA A 240 35.71 36.08 -9.88
N LEU A 241 34.68 35.49 -9.26
CA LEU A 241 33.33 35.41 -9.82
C LEU A 241 32.44 36.62 -9.50
N ARG A 242 32.94 37.59 -8.72
CA ARG A 242 32.18 38.78 -8.30
C ARG A 242 32.46 40.03 -9.17
N ASN A 243 33.38 39.94 -10.13
CA ASN A 243 33.64 41.01 -11.12
C ASN A 243 33.13 40.64 -12.51
#